data_AF-A0A2R6C7B7-F1
#
_entry.id   AF-A0A2R6C7B7-F1
#
_cell.length_a   1.000
_cell.length_b   1.000
_cell.length_c   1.000
_cell.angle_alpha   90.00
_cell.angle_beta   90.00
_cell.angle_gamma   90.00
#
_symmetry.space_group_name_H-M   'P 1'
#
loop_
_entity.id
_entity.type
_entity.pdbx_description
1 polymer ?
#
loop_
_entity_poly.entity_id
_entity_poly.type
_entity_poly.pdbx_seq_one_letter_code
_entity_poly.pdbx_strand_id
1 'polypeptide(L)'
;MLKMDLRTILALTLASREQGATPADLRHLFSQSKRTRRTHYLIRRLTREGYLQRRGDAYHATPRAQQLLEYVRQTVCAHTPIATR
;
A
#
# COMPACT_ATOMS: atom_id res chain seq x y z
N MET A 1 -3.86 -0.76 -17.04
CA MET A 1 -2.57 -1.20 -16.45
C MET A 1 -2.31 -0.35 -15.21
N LEU A 2 -2.28 -0.93 -14.01
CA LEU A 2 -2.05 -0.18 -12.77
C LEU A 2 -0.61 0.33 -12.76
N LYS A 3 -0.39 1.65 -12.89
CA LYS A 3 0.93 2.22 -12.57
C LYS A 3 1.09 2.13 -11.05
N MET A 4 1.79 1.09 -10.58
CA MET A 4 2.20 0.94 -9.19
C MET A 4 3.35 1.89 -8.93
N ASP A 5 3.04 2.98 -8.23
CA ASP A 5 4.04 3.84 -7.64
C ASP A 5 4.42 3.32 -6.25
N LEU A 6 5.60 3.71 -5.75
CA LEU A 6 6.09 3.37 -4.43
C LEU A 6 5.07 3.68 -3.32
N ARG A 7 4.26 4.73 -3.51
CA ARG A 7 3.20 5.12 -2.56
C ARG A 7 2.08 4.09 -2.47
N THR A 8 1.70 3.47 -3.59
CA THR A 8 0.72 2.38 -3.60
C THR A 8 1.26 1.19 -2.80
N ILE A 9 2.52 0.81 -3.01
CA ILE A 9 3.15 -0.29 -2.27
C ILE A 9 3.18 0.03 -0.78
N LEU A 10 3.67 1.21 -0.39
CA LEU A 10 3.72 1.63 1.02
C LEU A 10 2.32 1.66 1.68
N ALA A 11 1.30 2.14 0.96
CA ALA A 11 -0.07 2.15 1.47
C ALA A 11 -0.61 0.74 1.73
N LEU A 12 -0.35 -0.21 0.82
CA LEU A 12 -0.74 -1.61 1.00
C LEU A 12 0.06 -2.28 2.13
N THR A 13 1.34 -1.97 2.26
CA THR A 13 2.18 -2.49 3.37
C THR A 13 1.66 -2.02 4.72
N LEU A 14 1.32 -0.73 4.87
CA LEU A 14 0.70 -0.23 6.11
C LEU A 14 -0.63 -0.91 6.39
N ALA A 15 -1.47 -1.06 5.35
CA ALA A 15 -2.78 -1.69 5.48
C ALA A 15 -2.72 -3.22 5.74
N SER A 16 -1.55 -3.84 5.54
CA SER A 16 -1.34 -5.28 5.81
C SER A 16 -0.97 -5.57 7.26
N ARG A 17 -0.75 -4.53 8.09
CA ARG A 17 -0.53 -4.68 9.54
C ARG A 17 -1.81 -5.19 10.22
N GLU A 18 -1.66 -5.84 11.38
CA GLU A 18 -2.80 -6.42 12.13
C GLU A 18 -3.89 -5.38 12.43
N GLN A 19 -3.49 -4.16 12.78
CA GLN A 19 -4.39 -3.04 13.09
C GLN A 19 -4.96 -2.33 11.84
N GLY A 20 -4.50 -2.72 10.65
CA GLY A 20 -4.76 -1.99 9.40
C GLY A 20 -4.04 -0.64 9.36
N ALA A 21 -4.43 0.20 8.41
CA ALA A 21 -3.93 1.56 8.24
C ALA A 21 -5.06 2.58 8.42
N THR A 22 -4.89 3.52 9.33
CA THR A 22 -5.85 4.61 9.50
C THR A 22 -5.73 5.62 8.35
N PRO A 23 -6.75 6.46 8.12
CA PRO A 23 -6.63 7.61 7.22
C PRO A 23 -5.45 8.52 7.59
N ALA A 24 -5.06 8.61 8.87
CA ALA A 24 -3.91 9.40 9.30
C ALA A 24 -2.60 8.78 8.80
N ASP A 25 -2.40 7.48 9.00
CA ASP A 25 -1.21 6.75 8.53
C ASP A 25 -1.05 6.88 7.02
N LEU A 26 -2.16 6.73 6.29
CA LEU A 26 -2.18 6.86 4.84
C LEU A 26 -1.95 8.30 4.40
N ARG A 27 -2.34 9.32 5.18
CA ARG A 27 -2.00 10.73 4.91
C ARG A 27 -0.52 11.03 5.13
N HIS A 28 0.11 10.40 6.13
CA HIS A 28 1.54 10.58 6.39
C HIS A 28 2.42 10.19 5.20
N LEU A 29 2.03 9.17 4.42
CA LEU A 29 2.70 8.78 3.17
C LEU A 29 2.75 9.90 2.11
N PHE A 30 1.91 10.93 2.24
CA PHE A 30 1.82 12.06 1.32
C PHE A 30 2.17 13.40 1.97
N SER A 31 2.54 13.40 3.25
CA SER A 31 2.64 14.58 4.11
C SER A 31 3.75 15.57 3.75
N GLN A 32 4.62 15.27 2.77
CA GLN A 32 5.53 16.27 2.21
C GLN A 32 4.87 17.16 1.14
N SER A 33 3.59 16.94 0.82
CA SER A 33 2.84 17.82 -0.08
C SER A 33 1.51 18.15 0.56
N LYS A 34 1.10 19.43 0.52
CA LYS A 34 -0.23 19.95 0.90
C LYS A 34 -1.41 19.34 0.08
N ARG A 35 -1.25 18.15 -0.50
CA ARG A 35 -2.13 17.52 -1.51
C ARG A 35 -2.95 16.37 -0.90
N THR A 36 -3.81 16.71 0.06
CA THR A 36 -4.83 15.82 0.66
C THR A 36 -5.73 15.13 -0.39
N ARG A 37 -6.00 15.81 -1.52
CA ARG A 37 -6.78 15.26 -2.65
C ARG A 37 -6.14 14.00 -3.28
N ARG A 38 -4.80 13.93 -3.36
CA ARG A 38 -4.11 12.79 -4.00
C ARG A 38 -4.15 11.54 -3.12
N THR A 39 -3.98 11.69 -1.81
CA THR A 39 -4.17 10.61 -0.83
C THR A 39 -5.59 10.05 -0.91
N HIS A 40 -6.58 10.94 -0.90
CA HIS A 40 -7.98 10.54 -0.95
C HIS A 40 -8.31 9.79 -2.25
N TYR A 41 -7.76 10.25 -3.39
CA TYR A 41 -7.90 9.54 -4.65
C TYR A 41 -7.23 8.16 -4.63
N LEU A 42 -6.02 8.03 -4.08
CA LEU A 42 -5.35 6.73 -3.98
C LEU A 42 -6.16 5.74 -3.14
N ILE A 43 -6.59 6.13 -1.94
CA ILE A 43 -7.36 5.25 -1.05
C ILE A 43 -8.65 4.81 -1.75
N ARG A 44 -9.37 5.74 -2.37
CA ARG A 44 -10.60 5.45 -3.10
C ARG A 44 -10.34 4.52 -4.29
N ARG A 45 -9.24 4.72 -5.02
CA ARG A 45 -8.83 3.85 -6.13
C ARG A 45 -8.53 2.43 -5.64
N LEU A 46 -7.68 2.28 -4.62
CA LEU A 46 -7.29 0.97 -4.07
C LEU A 46 -8.49 0.23 -3.47
N THR A 47 -9.42 0.95 -2.87
CA THR A 47 -10.68 0.36 -2.37
C THR A 47 -11.56 -0.12 -3.53
N ARG A 48 -11.74 0.70 -4.57
CA ARG A 48 -12.54 0.34 -5.76
C ARG A 48 -11.97 -0.84 -6.53
N GLU A 49 -10.65 -0.95 -6.59
CA GLU A 49 -9.95 -2.06 -7.26
C GLU A 49 -9.88 -3.33 -6.39
N GLY A 50 -10.39 -3.28 -5.16
CA GLY A 50 -10.45 -4.43 -4.26
C GLY A 50 -9.12 -4.77 -3.60
N TYR A 51 -8.17 -3.82 -3.51
CA TYR A 51 -6.92 -3.98 -2.77
C TYR A 51 -7.04 -3.58 -1.30
N LEU A 52 -7.95 -2.66 -0.98
CA LEU A 52 -8.25 -2.26 0.38
C LEU A 52 -9.70 -2.56 0.73
N GLN A 53 -9.92 -2.96 1.98
CA GLN A 53 -11.23 -3.09 2.59
C GLN A 53 -11.26 -2.22 3.85
N ARG A 54 -12.28 -1.39 4.00
CA ARG A 54 -12.48 -0.63 5.25
C ARG A 54 -13.11 -1.55 6.31
N ARG A 55 -12.53 -1.60 7.51
CA ARG A 55 -13.10 -2.24 8.71
C ARG A 55 -13.02 -1.25 9.86
N GLY A 56 -14.18 -0.76 10.30
CA GLY A 56 -14.26 0.36 11.24
C GLY A 56 -13.56 1.61 10.68
N ASP A 57 -12.58 2.12 11.42
CA ASP A 57 -11.80 3.31 11.07
C ASP A 57 -10.49 3.02 10.35
N ALA A 58 -10.16 1.75 10.12
CA ALA A 58 -8.94 1.33 9.45
C ALA A 58 -9.22 0.73 8.06
N TYR A 59 -8.20 0.80 7.20
CA TYR A 59 -8.15 0.10 5.93
C TYR A 59 -7.23 -1.11 6.06
N HIS A 60 -7.73 -2.28 5.66
CA HIS A 60 -6.98 -3.52 5.63
C HIS A 60 -6.70 -3.93 4.19
N ALA A 61 -5.51 -4.48 3.98
CA ALA A 61 -5.17 -5.12 2.72
C ALA A 61 -6.04 -6.37 2.52
N THR A 62 -6.60 -6.52 1.31
CA THR A 62 -7.30 -7.75 0.93
C THR A 62 -6.30 -8.86 0.59
N PRO A 63 -6.73 -10.13 0.49
CA PRO A 63 -5.85 -11.21 0.01
C PRO A 63 -5.20 -10.91 -1.36
N ARG A 64 -5.93 -10.21 -2.24
CA ARG A 64 -5.41 -9.74 -3.53
C ARG A 64 -4.25 -8.76 -3.37
N ALA A 65 -4.32 -7.85 -2.41
CA ALA A 65 -3.22 -6.92 -2.10
C ALA A 65 -2.03 -7.64 -1.49
N GLN A 66 -2.25 -8.66 -0.66
CA GLN A 66 -1.18 -9.46 -0.08
C GLN A 66 -0.40 -10.23 -1.15
N GLN A 67 -1.11 -10.85 -2.11
CA GLN A 67 -0.47 -11.50 -3.26
C GLN A 67 0.39 -10.52 -4.08
N LEU A 68 -0.10 -9.30 -4.27
CA LEU A 68 0.65 -8.26 -4.97
C LEU A 68 1.91 -7.84 -4.20
N LEU A 69 1.81 -7.67 -2.89
CA LEU A 69 2.95 -7.35 -2.04
C LEU A 69 4.00 -8.47 -2.04
N GLU A 70 3.57 -9.72 -2.03
CA GLU A 70 4.46 -10.87 -2.11
C GLU A 70 5.19 -10.93 -3.47
N TYR A 71 4.47 -10.68 -4.57
CA TYR A 71 5.09 -10.56 -5.89
C TYR A 71 6.15 -9.44 -5.94
N VAL A 72 5.84 -8.27 -5.37
CA VAL A 72 6.80 -7.16 -5.27
C VAL A 72 8.00 -7.56 -4.43
N ARG A 73 7.80 -8.22 -3.28
CA ARG A 73 8.87 -8.70 -2.41
C ARG A 73 9.80 -9.65 -3.15
N GLN A 74 9.25 -10.65 -3.83
CA GLN A 74 10.01 -11.61 -4.63
C GLN A 74 10.79 -10.92 -5.75
N THR A 75 10.14 -9.97 -6.45
CA THR A 75 10.80 -9.21 -7.52
C THR A 75 11.97 -8.39 -6.98
N VAL A 76 11.81 -7.67 -5.87
CA VAL A 76 12.88 -6.86 -5.27
C VAL A 76 14.02 -7.75 -4.78
N CYS A 77 13.72 -8.84 -4.07
CA CYS A 77 14.73 -9.79 -3.60
C CYS A 77 15.48 -10.48 -4.74
N ALA A 78 14.82 -10.79 -5.86
CA ALA A 78 15.47 -11.37 -7.04
C ALA A 78 16.48 -10.42 -7.71
N HIS A 79 16.29 -9.10 -7.56
CA HIS A 79 17.15 -8.07 -8.16
C HIS A 79 18.18 -7.48 -7.17
N THR A 80 18.12 -7.88 -5.90
CA THR A 80 19.17 -7.63 -4.92
C THR A 80 19.79 -8.97 -4.56
N PRO A 81 20.79 -9.46 -5.32
CA PRO A 81 21.55 -10.61 -4.86
C PRO A 81 22.15 -10.21 -3.52
N ILE A 82 21.67 -10.83 -2.45
CA ILE A 82 22.31 -10.76 -1.15
C ILE A 82 23.68 -11.38 -1.39
N ALA A 83 24.70 -10.53 -1.50
CA ALA A 83 26.08 -10.96 -1.51
C ALA A 83 26.36 -11.53 -0.12
N THR A 84 26.06 -12.82 0.05
CA THR A 84 26.55 -13.62 1.17
C THR A 84 28.07 -13.59 1.11
N ARG A 85 28.68 -12.85 2.03
CA ARG A 85 30.09 -12.94 2.40
C ARG A 85 30.17 -13.37 3.85
#